data_AF-A0A7X8FU92-F1
#
_entry.id   AF-A0A7X8FU92-F1
#
_cell.length_a   1.000
_cell.length_b   1.000
_cell.length_c   1.000
_cell.angle_alpha   90.00
_cell.angle_beta   90.00
_cell.angle_gamma   90.00
#
_symmetry.space_group_name_H-M   'P 1'
#
loop_
_entity.id
_entity.type
_entity.pdbx_description
1 polymer ?
#
loop_
_entity_poly.entity_id
_entity_poly.type
_entity_poly.pdbx_seq_one_letter_code
_entity_poly.pdbx_strand_id
1 'polypeptide(L)'
;MRHTILEKKLMQVAALLLFAVFLPVSALALDFSAGGGLSLNTLFVFAEYSGMSENKSATGFGIHAFADATYAELSGGIVAYEDTTYMRASLLVKYPFEIAGTRVFPLAGAEYRWNLDYDDASTLVLKGGAGADVVLTDRLFLRPEVLLGYAFLTKLEEDRIDA
;
A
#
# COMPACT_ATOMS: atom_id res chain seq x y z
N MET A 1 -6.83 27.63 11.45
CA MET A 1 -5.81 26.78 10.77
C MET A 1 -5.57 25.44 11.47
N ARG A 2 -5.41 25.38 12.81
CA ARG A 2 -5.19 24.12 13.54
C ARG A 2 -6.41 23.16 13.55
N HIS A 3 -7.62 23.70 13.50
CA HIS A 3 -8.88 22.93 13.50
C HIS A 3 -9.08 22.12 12.21
N THR A 4 -8.76 22.72 11.06
CA THR A 4 -8.95 22.13 9.73
C THR A 4 -8.02 20.95 9.45
N ILE A 5 -6.80 20.97 10.00
CA ILE A 5 -5.84 19.86 9.88
C ILE A 5 -6.29 18.66 10.71
N LEU A 6 -6.84 18.89 11.92
CA LEU A 6 -7.35 17.83 12.78
C LEU A 6 -8.55 17.12 12.15
N GLU A 7 -9.47 17.89 11.55
CA GLU A 7 -10.64 17.36 10.84
C GLU A 7 -10.24 16.53 9.61
N LYS A 8 -9.26 16.98 8.82
CA LYS A 8 -8.72 16.19 7.69
C LYS A 8 -8.10 14.86 8.14
N LYS A 9 -7.23 14.89 9.17
CA LYS A 9 -6.62 13.65 9.71
C LYS A 9 -7.68 12.71 10.28
N LEU A 10 -8.67 13.25 10.99
CA LEU A 10 -9.81 12.47 11.50
C LEU A 10 -10.60 11.85 10.35
N MET A 11 -10.84 12.58 9.27
CA MET A 11 -11.56 12.09 8.10
C MET A 11 -10.78 11.02 7.33
N GLN A 12 -9.46 11.13 7.22
CA GLN A 12 -8.58 10.11 6.65
C GLN A 12 -8.55 8.84 7.50
N VAL A 13 -8.43 8.97 8.83
CA VAL A 13 -8.50 7.83 9.76
C VAL A 13 -9.88 7.18 9.74
N ALA A 14 -10.96 7.98 9.69
CA ALA A 14 -12.32 7.48 9.56
C ALA A 14 -12.51 6.73 8.23
N ALA A 15 -11.99 7.26 7.11
CA ALA A 15 -12.02 6.61 5.81
C ALA A 15 -11.23 5.29 5.83
N LEU A 16 -10.08 5.24 6.51
CA LEU A 16 -9.29 4.03 6.70
C LEU A 16 -10.04 2.96 7.51
N LEU A 17 -10.66 3.37 8.62
CA LEU A 17 -11.50 2.48 9.44
C LEU A 17 -12.71 1.99 8.65
N LEU A 18 -13.32 2.85 7.84
CA LEU A 18 -14.39 2.46 6.93
C LEU A 18 -13.89 1.43 5.92
N PHE A 19 -12.76 1.67 5.27
CA PHE A 19 -12.17 0.74 4.30
C PHE A 19 -11.84 -0.60 4.95
N ALA A 20 -11.25 -0.59 6.14
CA ALA A 20 -10.89 -1.79 6.90
C ALA A 20 -12.12 -2.61 7.35
N VAL A 21 -13.30 -1.99 7.51
CA VAL A 21 -14.54 -2.69 7.86
C VAL A 21 -15.33 -3.11 6.62
N PHE A 22 -15.48 -2.23 5.63
CA PHE A 22 -16.33 -2.49 4.48
C PHE A 22 -15.70 -3.43 3.45
N LEU A 23 -14.37 -3.37 3.21
CA LEU A 23 -13.71 -4.31 2.30
C LEU A 23 -13.90 -5.78 2.69
N PRO A 24 -13.60 -6.20 3.94
CA PRO A 24 -13.79 -7.60 4.31
C PRO A 24 -15.26 -8.02 4.35
N VAL A 25 -16.18 -7.12 4.73
CA VAL A 25 -17.62 -7.42 4.72
C VAL A 25 -18.15 -7.62 3.29
N SER A 26 -17.71 -6.79 2.33
CA SER A 26 -18.06 -6.96 0.91
C SER A 26 -17.38 -8.17 0.27
N ALA A 27 -16.17 -8.52 0.71
CA ALA A 27 -15.46 -9.71 0.25
C ALA A 27 -16.21 -11.01 0.63
N LEU A 28 -16.72 -11.08 1.86
CA LEU A 28 -17.50 -12.23 2.34
C LEU A 28 -18.83 -12.41 1.59
N ALA A 29 -19.39 -11.34 1.01
CA ALA A 29 -20.62 -11.40 0.21
C ALA A 29 -20.39 -11.94 -1.22
N LEU A 30 -19.15 -11.91 -1.71
CA LEU A 30 -18.79 -12.27 -3.09
C LEU A 30 -17.89 -13.52 -3.17
N ASP A 31 -17.84 -14.31 -2.10
CA ASP A 31 -16.99 -15.52 -1.97
C ASP A 31 -15.47 -15.24 -2.07
N PHE A 32 -15.07 -13.99 -1.85
CA PHE A 32 -13.67 -13.62 -1.74
C PHE A 32 -13.11 -13.99 -0.37
N SER A 33 -11.80 -14.24 -0.35
CA SER A 33 -11.04 -14.28 0.89
C SER A 33 -10.71 -12.86 1.36
N ALA A 34 -10.50 -12.68 2.66
CA ALA A 34 -10.11 -11.41 3.22
C ALA A 34 -9.11 -11.61 4.35
N GLY A 35 -8.45 -10.53 4.76
CA GLY A 35 -7.46 -10.65 5.82
C GLY A 35 -6.80 -9.35 6.20
N GLY A 36 -5.87 -9.48 7.14
CA GLY A 36 -4.94 -8.44 7.53
C GLY A 36 -3.52 -8.83 7.14
N GLY A 37 -2.72 -7.87 6.72
CA GLY A 37 -1.36 -8.11 6.29
C GLY A 37 -0.35 -7.14 6.90
N LEU A 38 0.87 -7.65 7.01
CA LEU A 38 2.07 -6.90 7.36
C LEU A 38 2.97 -6.87 6.14
N SER A 39 3.53 -5.71 5.80
CA SER A 39 4.34 -5.57 4.59
C SER A 39 5.64 -4.84 4.88
N LEU A 40 6.74 -5.39 4.38
CA LEU A 40 8.01 -4.68 4.25
C LEU A 40 8.07 -4.07 2.85
N ASN A 41 8.16 -2.74 2.75
CA ASN A 41 8.08 -2.01 1.49
C ASN A 41 9.40 -1.30 1.25
N THR A 42 10.06 -1.56 0.14
CA THR A 42 11.17 -0.73 -0.34
C THR A 42 10.70 0.08 -1.53
N LEU A 43 10.78 1.40 -1.42
CA LEU A 43 10.42 2.34 -2.48
C LEU A 43 11.68 2.86 -3.16
N PHE A 44 11.72 2.81 -4.49
CA PHE A 44 12.68 3.50 -5.33
C PHE A 44 12.02 4.73 -5.96
N VAL A 45 12.67 5.87 -5.82
CA VAL A 45 12.25 7.14 -6.42
C VAL A 45 13.35 7.61 -7.36
N PHE A 46 12.98 7.84 -8.62
CA PHE A 46 13.84 8.46 -9.62
C PHE A 46 13.51 9.94 -9.68
N ALA A 47 14.45 10.77 -9.23
CA ALA A 47 14.38 12.22 -9.41
C ALA A 47 15.41 12.66 -10.44
N GLU A 48 14.94 13.37 -11.46
CA GLU A 48 15.80 14.03 -12.44
C GLU A 48 15.87 15.51 -12.08
N TYR A 49 17.06 16.00 -11.73
CA TYR A 49 17.27 17.40 -11.36
C TYR A 49 18.48 17.96 -12.12
N SER A 50 18.26 18.98 -12.96
CA SER A 50 19.33 19.75 -13.61
C SER A 50 20.43 18.88 -14.26
N GLY A 51 20.05 17.78 -14.91
CA GLY A 51 20.97 16.84 -15.58
C GLY A 51 21.70 15.85 -14.65
N MET A 52 21.37 15.80 -13.36
CA MET A 52 21.84 14.79 -12.41
C MET A 52 20.67 13.89 -11.98
N SER A 53 20.86 12.57 -12.12
CA SER A 53 19.91 11.56 -11.67
C SER A 53 20.29 11.11 -10.25
N GLU A 54 19.39 11.30 -9.29
CA GLU A 54 19.56 10.78 -7.93
C GLU A 54 18.55 9.64 -7.70
N ASN A 55 19.08 8.47 -7.32
CA ASN A 55 18.27 7.32 -6.94
C ASN A 55 18.13 7.31 -5.41
N LYS A 56 16.93 7.61 -4.92
CA LYS A 56 16.62 7.47 -3.49
C LYS A 56 15.86 6.18 -3.25
N SER A 57 16.24 5.47 -2.19
CA SER A 57 15.51 4.31 -1.71
C SER A 57 15.12 4.48 -0.25
N ALA A 58 13.89 4.14 0.10
CA ALA A 58 13.41 4.11 1.47
C ALA A 58 12.75 2.77 1.78
N THR A 59 13.04 2.20 2.94
CA THR A 59 12.36 0.99 3.43
C THR A 59 11.39 1.36 4.54
N GLY A 60 10.18 0.83 4.47
CA GLY A 60 9.09 1.12 5.39
C GLY A 60 8.28 -0.13 5.75
N PHE A 61 7.53 -0.01 6.84
CA PHE A 61 6.65 -1.07 7.34
C PHE A 61 5.20 -0.64 7.16
N GLY A 62 4.36 -1.56 6.70
CA GLY A 62 2.96 -1.30 6.47
C GLY A 62 2.04 -2.33 7.09
N ILE A 63 0.87 -1.88 7.51
CA ILE A 63 -0.24 -2.69 7.99
C ILE A 63 -1.43 -2.41 7.08
N HIS A 64 -2.10 -3.44 6.61
CA HIS A 64 -3.21 -3.29 5.68
C HIS A 64 -4.29 -4.35 5.89
N ALA A 65 -5.49 -4.05 5.43
CA ALA A 65 -6.55 -5.03 5.20
C ALA A 65 -6.64 -5.32 3.70
N PHE A 66 -7.04 -6.53 3.35
CA PHE A 66 -7.21 -6.93 1.96
C PHE A 66 -8.48 -7.74 1.73
N ALA A 67 -8.97 -7.63 0.49
CA ALA A 67 -9.95 -8.50 -0.12
C ALA A 67 -9.29 -9.16 -1.33
N ASP A 68 -9.45 -10.46 -1.45
CA ASP A 68 -8.58 -11.30 -2.26
C ASP A 68 -9.38 -12.35 -3.03
N ALA A 69 -9.25 -12.25 -4.35
CA ALA A 69 -9.66 -13.25 -5.32
C ALA A 69 -8.47 -14.13 -5.68
N THR A 70 -8.69 -15.23 -6.41
CA THR A 70 -7.64 -16.20 -6.78
C THR A 70 -6.40 -15.54 -7.40
N TYR A 71 -6.58 -14.52 -8.25
CA TYR A 71 -5.50 -13.88 -9.01
C TYR A 71 -5.41 -12.36 -8.82
N ALA A 72 -6.22 -11.78 -7.93
CA ALA A 72 -6.24 -10.34 -7.72
C ALA A 72 -6.52 -10.01 -6.25
N GLU A 73 -5.84 -8.99 -5.76
CA GLU A 73 -5.98 -8.45 -4.42
C GLU A 73 -6.29 -6.96 -4.50
N LEU A 74 -7.28 -6.54 -3.73
CA LEU A 74 -7.53 -5.14 -3.40
C LEU A 74 -7.18 -4.94 -1.92
N SER A 75 -6.26 -4.03 -1.63
CA SER A 75 -5.84 -3.75 -0.26
C SER A 75 -5.83 -2.28 0.08
N GLY A 76 -6.02 -1.98 1.36
CA GLY A 76 -6.03 -0.63 1.91
C GLY A 76 -5.39 -0.61 3.28
N GLY A 77 -4.59 0.41 3.58
CA GLY A 77 -3.85 0.44 4.83
C GLY A 77 -2.95 1.65 5.02
N ILE A 78 -1.96 1.49 5.90
CA ILE A 78 -0.96 2.51 6.21
C ILE A 78 0.43 1.91 5.96
N VAL A 79 1.35 2.72 5.46
CA VAL A 79 2.78 2.41 5.39
C VAL A 79 3.58 3.56 5.98
N ALA A 80 4.46 3.26 6.92
CA ALA A 80 5.37 4.19 7.56
C ALA A 80 6.80 3.98 7.07
N TYR A 81 7.42 5.05 6.61
CA TYR A 81 8.86 5.18 6.38
C TYR A 81 9.44 6.05 7.51
N GLU A 82 10.77 6.16 7.58
CA GLU A 82 11.50 6.82 8.68
C GLU A 82 10.92 8.20 9.06
N ASP A 83 10.61 9.04 8.07
CA ASP A 83 10.12 10.41 8.29
C ASP A 83 8.70 10.67 7.76
N THR A 84 8.01 9.67 7.23
CA THR A 84 6.72 9.91 6.55
C THR A 84 5.79 8.71 6.59
N THR A 85 4.53 8.98 6.92
CA THR A 85 3.45 7.99 6.89
C THR A 85 2.50 8.24 5.73
N TYR A 86 2.16 7.19 5.00
CA TYR A 86 1.20 7.22 3.91
C TYR A 86 0.01 6.33 4.21
N MET A 87 -1.19 6.82 3.90
CA MET A 87 -2.33 5.95 3.64
C MET A 87 -2.18 5.37 2.23
N ARG A 88 -2.56 4.12 2.02
CA ARG A 88 -2.43 3.42 0.74
C ARG A 88 -3.71 2.71 0.33
N ALA A 89 -3.95 2.66 -0.97
CA ALA A 89 -4.91 1.77 -1.63
C ALA A 89 -4.23 1.10 -2.82
N SER A 90 -4.31 -0.21 -2.92
CA SER A 90 -3.51 -1.01 -3.83
C SER A 90 -4.38 -2.02 -4.56
N LEU A 91 -4.13 -2.19 -5.86
CA LEU A 91 -4.70 -3.24 -6.69
C LEU A 91 -3.55 -4.05 -7.27
N LEU A 92 -3.47 -5.33 -6.89
CA LEU A 92 -2.36 -6.21 -7.21
C LEU A 92 -2.88 -7.47 -7.89
N VAL A 93 -2.21 -7.88 -8.96
CA VAL A 93 -2.39 -9.19 -9.57
C VAL A 93 -1.42 -10.15 -8.90
N LYS A 94 -1.84 -11.39 -8.70
CA LYS A 94 -1.03 -12.42 -8.03
C LYS A 94 -1.14 -13.77 -8.71
N TYR A 95 -0.16 -14.64 -8.46
CA TYR A 95 -0.16 -16.00 -8.98
C TYR A 95 0.17 -17.01 -7.86
N PRO A 96 -0.85 -17.62 -7.21
CA PRO A 96 -0.62 -18.50 -6.08
C PRO A 96 -0.10 -19.88 -6.49
N PHE A 97 0.85 -20.39 -5.71
CA PHE A 97 1.31 -21.77 -5.75
C PHE A 97 1.66 -22.25 -4.34
N GLU A 98 1.71 -23.57 -4.16
CA GLU A 98 1.98 -24.19 -2.87
C GLU A 98 3.46 -24.59 -2.76
N ILE A 99 4.11 -24.18 -1.68
CA ILE A 99 5.43 -24.66 -1.27
C ILE A 99 5.29 -25.26 0.12
N ALA A 100 5.59 -26.56 0.26
CA ALA A 100 5.58 -27.27 1.55
C ALA A 100 4.28 -27.05 2.36
N GLY A 101 3.12 -27.02 1.67
CA GLY A 101 1.81 -26.81 2.29
C GLY A 101 1.48 -25.35 2.67
N THR A 102 2.37 -24.40 2.35
CA THR A 102 2.10 -22.96 2.49
C THR A 102 1.82 -22.35 1.13
N ARG A 103 0.74 -21.57 1.01
CA ARG A 103 0.45 -20.82 -0.21
C ARG A 103 1.33 -19.58 -0.24
N VAL A 104 2.11 -19.47 -1.31
CA VAL A 104 2.96 -18.31 -1.61
C VAL A 104 2.58 -17.77 -2.99
N PHE A 105 2.81 -16.49 -3.23
CA PHE A 105 2.48 -15.86 -4.50
C PHE A 105 3.41 -14.69 -4.75
N PRO A 106 3.98 -14.56 -5.96
CA PRO A 106 4.39 -13.26 -6.45
C PRO A 106 3.16 -12.38 -6.67
N LEU A 107 3.36 -11.08 -6.51
CA LEU A 107 2.35 -10.05 -6.74
C LEU A 107 2.95 -8.86 -7.48
N ALA A 108 2.16 -8.24 -8.33
CA ALA A 108 2.51 -7.02 -9.03
C ALA A 108 1.28 -6.17 -9.34
N GLY A 109 1.41 -4.85 -9.31
CA GLY A 109 0.30 -3.97 -9.63
C GLY A 109 0.59 -2.51 -9.29
N ALA A 110 -0.45 -1.78 -8.89
CA ALA A 110 -0.36 -0.36 -8.62
C ALA A 110 -0.88 -0.03 -7.23
N GLU A 111 -0.27 0.97 -6.61
CA GLU A 111 -0.67 1.53 -5.33
C GLU A 111 -0.78 3.05 -5.46
N TYR A 112 -1.89 3.59 -4.99
CA TYR A 112 -2.06 5.01 -4.76
C TYR A 112 -1.78 5.34 -3.30
N ARG A 113 -0.92 6.32 -3.05
CA ARG A 113 -0.56 6.76 -1.69
C ARG A 113 -0.95 8.21 -1.44
N TRP A 114 -1.51 8.45 -0.26
CA TRP A 114 -1.76 9.79 0.27
C TRP A 114 -0.84 10.03 1.46
N ASN A 115 -0.03 11.08 1.40
CA ASN A 115 0.81 11.49 2.52
C ASN A 115 -0.07 12.02 3.67
N LEU A 116 0.17 11.54 4.89
CA LEU A 116 -0.58 11.96 6.08
C LEU A 116 0.09 13.11 6.85
N ASP A 117 1.34 13.41 6.50
CA ASP A 117 2.17 14.43 7.16
C ASP A 117 2.24 15.74 6.36
N TYR A 118 2.14 15.66 5.03
CA TYR A 118 2.16 16.82 4.12
C TYR A 118 0.89 16.89 3.26
N ASP A 119 0.24 18.05 3.25
CA ASP A 119 -0.88 18.34 2.33
C ASP A 119 -0.37 18.27 0.86
N ASP A 120 -1.18 17.68 -0.04
CA ASP A 120 -0.96 17.55 -1.50
C ASP A 120 0.18 16.65 -2.02
N ALA A 121 0.83 15.86 -1.18
CA ALA A 121 1.75 14.82 -1.65
C ALA A 121 1.02 13.48 -1.86
N SER A 122 0.57 13.23 -3.10
CA SER A 122 0.07 11.92 -3.51
C SER A 122 0.91 11.30 -4.62
N THR A 123 1.12 9.99 -4.55
CA THR A 123 2.03 9.29 -5.46
C THR A 123 1.42 7.99 -5.92
N LEU A 124 1.45 7.76 -7.24
CA LEU A 124 1.18 6.46 -7.83
C LEU A 124 2.47 5.64 -7.88
N VAL A 125 2.42 4.42 -7.38
CA VAL A 125 3.57 3.52 -7.29
C VAL A 125 3.25 2.22 -8.01
N LEU A 126 4.12 1.80 -8.92
CA LEU A 126 4.09 0.43 -9.42
C LEU A 126 4.80 -0.47 -8.42
N LYS A 127 4.15 -1.55 -8.01
CA LYS A 127 4.68 -2.48 -7.03
C LYS A 127 4.87 -3.87 -7.61
N GLY A 128 5.89 -4.55 -7.14
CA GLY A 128 6.15 -5.97 -7.37
C GLY A 128 6.71 -6.59 -6.10
N GLY A 129 6.45 -7.87 -5.86
CA GLY A 129 6.88 -8.51 -4.64
C GLY A 129 6.38 -9.94 -4.49
N ALA A 130 6.39 -10.42 -3.26
CA ALA A 130 5.86 -11.73 -2.91
C ALA A 130 5.21 -11.70 -1.53
N GLY A 131 4.23 -12.58 -1.34
CA GLY A 131 3.48 -12.75 -0.12
C GLY A 131 3.23 -14.23 0.16
N ALA A 132 2.83 -14.50 1.39
CA ALA A 132 2.43 -15.82 1.83
C ALA A 132 1.14 -15.73 2.64
N ASP A 133 0.27 -16.74 2.53
CA ASP A 133 -0.94 -16.83 3.33
C ASP A 133 -0.69 -17.70 4.56
N VAL A 134 -0.87 -17.11 5.74
CA VAL A 134 -1.05 -17.85 6.98
C VAL A 134 -2.54 -18.01 7.22
N VAL A 135 -3.03 -19.24 7.10
CA VAL A 135 -4.45 -19.58 7.25
C VAL A 135 -4.88 -19.38 8.71
N LEU A 136 -5.86 -18.53 8.95
CA LEU A 136 -6.56 -18.45 10.24
C LEU A 136 -7.87 -19.24 10.20
N THR A 137 -8.62 -19.08 9.10
CA THR A 137 -9.80 -19.88 8.75
C THR A 137 -9.82 -20.11 7.24
N ASP A 138 -10.81 -20.84 6.72
CA ASP A 138 -10.96 -21.11 5.28
C ASP A 138 -11.01 -19.86 4.40
N ARG A 139 -11.36 -18.69 4.97
CA ARG A 139 -11.54 -17.42 4.25
C ARG A 139 -10.84 -16.22 4.88
N LEU A 140 -10.23 -16.40 6.06
CA LEU A 140 -9.52 -15.36 6.79
C LEU A 140 -8.04 -15.69 6.87
N PHE A 141 -7.20 -14.76 6.43
CA PHE A 141 -5.76 -14.98 6.32
C PHE A 141 -4.98 -13.85 6.99
N LEU A 142 -3.79 -14.20 7.47
CA LEU A 142 -2.76 -13.24 7.84
C LEU A 142 -1.64 -13.30 6.79
N ARG A 143 -1.27 -12.14 6.23
CA ARG A 143 -0.41 -12.07 5.06
C ARG A 143 0.86 -11.26 5.32
N PRO A 144 2.02 -11.88 5.55
CA PRO A 144 3.30 -11.22 5.40
C PRO A 144 3.62 -10.97 3.92
N GLU A 145 4.12 -9.79 3.61
CA GLU A 145 4.52 -9.38 2.26
C GLU A 145 5.88 -8.69 2.24
N VAL A 146 6.61 -8.89 1.15
CA VAL A 146 7.78 -8.09 0.80
C VAL A 146 7.53 -7.46 -0.56
N LEU A 147 7.57 -6.14 -0.59
CA LEU A 147 7.17 -5.31 -1.72
C LEU A 147 8.31 -4.38 -2.14
N LEU A 148 8.55 -4.30 -3.44
CA LEU A 148 9.40 -3.33 -4.10
C LEU A 148 8.50 -2.39 -4.91
N GLY A 149 8.60 -1.09 -4.67
CA GLY A 149 7.81 -0.06 -5.31
C GLY A 149 8.66 0.89 -6.14
N TYR A 150 8.15 1.32 -7.27
CA TYR A 150 8.72 2.37 -8.10
C TYR A 150 7.72 3.51 -8.20
N ALA A 151 8.07 4.66 -7.64
CA ALA A 151 7.27 5.88 -7.75
C ALA A 151 7.67 6.66 -9.01
N PHE A 152 6.66 7.10 -9.76
CA PHE A 152 6.84 8.18 -10.73
C PHE A 152 6.54 9.48 -10.02
N LEU A 153 7.48 10.43 -10.04
CA LEU A 153 7.26 11.77 -9.48
C LEU A 153 6.06 12.42 -10.19
N THR A 154 5.12 12.95 -9.42
CA THR A 154 4.07 13.81 -9.94
C THR A 154 4.58 15.25 -9.99
N LYS A 155 4.15 16.03 -11.00
CA LYS A 155 4.64 17.39 -11.32
C LYS A 155 4.73 18.40 -10.16
N LEU A 156 4.10 18.14 -9.01
CA LEU A 156 4.13 19.01 -7.83
C LEU A 156 5.44 18.93 -7.02
N GLU A 157 6.25 17.88 -7.19
CA GLU A 157 7.59 17.81 -6.57
C GLU A 157 8.67 18.54 -7.40
N GLU A 158 8.38 18.85 -8.67
CA GLU A 158 9.24 19.66 -9.56
C GLU A 158 9.24 21.14 -9.11
N ASP A 159 8.06 21.70 -8.83
CA ASP A 159 7.89 23.12 -8.48
C ASP A 159 8.37 23.51 -7.07
N ARG A 160 8.63 22.56 -6.17
CA ARG A 160 9.08 22.84 -4.78
C ARG A 160 10.59 22.88 -4.60
N ILE A 161 11.36 22.56 -5.64
CA ILE A 161 12.83 22.57 -5.63
C ILE A 161 13.38 23.84 -6.34
N ASP A 162 12.54 24.52 -7.13
CA ASP A 162 12.88 25.78 -7.83
C ASP A 162 12.51 27.06 -7.03
N ALA A 163 12.13 26.94 -5.74
CA ALA A 163 11.79 28.06 -4.85
C ALA A 163 12.90 28.42 -3.86
#